data_AF-A0A2Z6EZT8-F1
#
_entry.id   AF-A0A2Z6EZT8-F1
#
_cell.length_a   1.000
_cell.length_b   1.000
_cell.length_c   1.000
_cell.angle_alpha   90.00
_cell.angle_beta   90.00
_cell.angle_gamma   90.00
#
_symmetry.space_group_name_H-M   'P 1'
#
loop_
_entity.id
_entity.type
_entity.pdbx_description
1 polymer ?
#
loop_
_entity_poly.entity_id
_entity_poly.type
_entity_poly.pdbx_seq_one_letter_code
_entity_poly.pdbx_strand_id
1 'polypeptide(L)'
;MLAERGYPVTAVDASAVGLEKARRLAAERGVSLETVHADLAEHPIKPGAWAGIVSIFGHLPSGIRPAVHRRAARGLRPGGILLLEAYTPQQLAYGTGGPPTAEMMMDLDSLRTELPGLIRL
;
A
#
# COMPACT_ATOMS: atom_id res chain seq x y z
N MET A 1 -2.92 5.45 14.43
CA MET A 1 -3.48 4.41 13.54
C MET A 1 -4.79 4.89 12.92
N LEU A 2 -5.20 4.39 11.75
CA LEU A 2 -6.54 4.68 11.20
C LEU A 2 -7.65 4.07 12.07
N ALA A 3 -7.41 2.91 12.69
CA ALA A 3 -8.36 2.28 13.61
C ALA A 3 -8.70 3.17 14.83
N GLU A 4 -7.75 3.95 15.36
CA GLU A 4 -7.99 4.93 16.44
C GLU A 4 -8.93 6.07 16.01
N ARG A 5 -9.12 6.27 14.70
CA ARG A 5 -10.09 7.23 14.14
C ARG A 5 -11.45 6.57 13.84
N GLY A 6 -11.66 5.33 14.27
CA GLY A 6 -12.91 4.58 14.09
C GLY A 6 -13.07 3.88 12.74
N TYR A 7 -12.02 3.85 11.91
CA TYR A 7 -12.08 3.13 10.64
C TYR A 7 -11.91 1.61 10.86
N PRO A 8 -12.71 0.75 10.20
CA PRO A 8 -12.40 -0.67 10.09
C PRO A 8 -11.18 -0.83 9.17
N VAL A 9 -10.08 -1.34 9.71
CA VAL A 9 -8.81 -1.47 8.97
C VAL A 9 -8.48 -2.94 8.77
N THR A 10 -8.07 -3.28 7.54
CA THR A 10 -7.44 -4.55 7.19
C THR A 10 -6.00 -4.27 6.76
N ALA A 11 -5.03 -4.86 7.45
CA ALA A 11 -3.61 -4.80 7.08
C ALA A 11 -3.21 -6.08 6.35
N VAL A 12 -2.59 -5.93 5.17
CA VAL A 12 -2.09 -7.04 4.36
C VAL A 12 -0.58 -6.92 4.23
N ASP A 13 0.16 -7.97 4.58
CA ASP A 13 1.62 -7.97 4.50
C ASP A 13 2.15 -9.41 4.30
N ALA A 14 3.27 -9.57 3.59
CA ALA A 14 3.95 -10.86 3.44
C ALA A 14 4.76 -11.24 4.70
N SER A 15 4.99 -10.30 5.61
CA SER A 15 5.70 -10.47 6.87
C SER A 15 4.74 -10.78 8.02
N ALA A 16 4.71 -12.04 8.44
CA ALA A 16 4.01 -12.43 9.66
C ALA A 16 4.48 -11.64 10.89
N VAL A 17 5.77 -11.30 10.97
CA VAL A 17 6.36 -10.50 12.05
C VAL A 17 5.86 -9.06 12.00
N GLY A 18 5.71 -8.48 10.81
CA GLY A 18 5.13 -7.15 10.61
C GLY A 18 3.68 -7.10 11.10
N LEU A 19 2.87 -8.09 10.70
CA LEU A 19 1.48 -8.21 11.14
C LEU A 19 1.36 -8.39 12.65
N GLU A 20 2.24 -9.19 13.26
CA GLU A 20 2.21 -9.38 14.71
C GLU A 20 2.54 -8.08 15.47
N LYS A 21 3.52 -7.30 14.98
CA LYS A 21 3.78 -5.95 15.51
C LYS A 21 2.57 -5.04 15.36
N ALA A 22 1.86 -5.11 14.23
CA ALA A 22 0.66 -4.31 14.00
C ALA A 22 -0.48 -4.69 14.96
N ARG A 23 -0.71 -5.99 15.21
CA ARG A 23 -1.69 -6.48 16.21
C ARG A 23 -1.33 -6.01 17.61
N ARG A 24 -0.07 -6.15 18.01
CA ARG A 24 0.38 -5.68 19.34
C ARG A 24 0.16 -4.18 19.51
N LEU A 25 0.52 -3.39 18.51
CA LEU A 25 0.26 -1.95 18.54
C LEU A 25 -1.24 -1.63 18.60
N ALA A 26 -2.09 -2.37 17.88
CA ALA A 26 -3.53 -2.20 17.95
C ALA A 26 -4.06 -2.49 19.37
N ALA A 27 -3.61 -3.57 20.00
CA ALA A 27 -3.96 -3.92 21.37
C ALA A 27 -3.50 -2.86 22.39
N GLU A 28 -2.25 -2.37 22.27
CA GLU A 28 -1.72 -1.27 23.11
C GLU A 28 -2.55 0.02 22.98
N ARG A 29 -3.16 0.25 21.81
CA ARG A 29 -4.00 1.42 21.53
C ARG A 29 -5.49 1.19 21.80
N GLY A 30 -5.88 -0.01 22.26
CA GLY A 30 -7.27 -0.36 22.54
C GLY A 30 -8.17 -0.42 21.30
N VAL A 31 -7.60 -0.71 20.13
CA VAL A 31 -8.32 -0.81 18.85
C VAL A 31 -8.13 -2.19 18.21
N SER A 32 -9.03 -2.55 17.30
CA SER A 32 -8.93 -3.80 16.52
C SER A 32 -8.44 -3.55 15.10
N LEU A 33 -7.76 -4.56 14.54
CA LEU A 33 -7.22 -4.56 13.19
C LEU A 33 -7.39 -5.97 12.62
N GLU A 34 -7.99 -6.09 11.44
CA GLU A 34 -7.92 -7.33 10.68
C GLU A 34 -6.53 -7.43 10.04
N THR A 35 -5.95 -8.63 10.04
CA THR A 35 -4.61 -8.85 9.50
C THR A 35 -4.63 -10.05 8.56
N VAL A 36 -4.05 -9.87 7.38
CA VAL A 36 -4.00 -10.90 6.34
C VAL A 36 -2.55 -11.12 5.97
N HIS A 37 -2.04 -12.31 6.28
CA HIS A 37 -0.71 -12.73 5.85
C HIS A 37 -0.80 -13.25 4.42
N ALA A 38 -0.36 -12.45 3.46
CA ALA A 38 -0.45 -12.78 2.04
C ALA A 38 0.62 -12.05 1.22
N ASP A 39 0.99 -12.63 0.09
CA ASP A 39 1.72 -11.93 -0.96
C ASP A 39 0.76 -11.01 -1.72
N LEU A 40 1.10 -9.72 -1.81
CA LEU A 40 0.31 -8.74 -2.56
C LEU A 40 0.22 -9.07 -4.06
N ALA A 41 1.19 -9.82 -4.62
CA ALA A 41 1.17 -10.30 -6.00
C ALA A 41 -0.08 -11.17 -6.28
N GLU A 42 -0.53 -11.92 -5.28
CA GLU A 42 -1.63 -12.90 -5.38
C GLU A 42 -2.87 -12.49 -4.60
N HIS A 43 -2.75 -11.59 -3.62
CA HIS A 43 -3.86 -11.20 -2.77
C HIS A 43 -5.01 -10.53 -3.56
N PRO A 44 -6.24 -11.07 -3.46
CA PRO A 44 -7.39 -10.47 -4.12
C PRO A 44 -7.87 -9.22 -3.37
N ILE A 45 -8.01 -8.11 -4.09
CA ILE A 45 -8.68 -6.91 -3.58
C ILE A 45 -10.09 -6.89 -4.15
N LYS A 46 -11.10 -7.04 -3.29
CA LYS A 46 -12.51 -7.04 -3.70
C LYS A 46 -12.86 -5.72 -4.42
N PRO A 47 -13.35 -5.77 -5.68
CA PRO A 47 -13.72 -4.57 -6.43
C PRO A 47 -14.81 -3.75 -5.73
N GLY A 48 -14.67 -2.41 -5.73
CA GLY A 48 -15.65 -1.48 -5.20
C GLY A 48 -15.93 -1.56 -3.69
N ALA A 49 -15.11 -2.28 -2.92
CA ALA A 49 -15.35 -2.54 -1.50
C ALA A 49 -14.71 -1.50 -0.57
N TRP A 50 -13.70 -0.77 -1.04
CA TRP A 50 -12.82 0.01 -0.17
C TRP A 50 -13.08 1.51 -0.29
N ALA A 51 -13.32 2.16 0.85
CA ALA A 51 -13.40 3.62 0.94
C ALA A 51 -12.03 4.29 0.81
N GLY A 52 -10.98 3.59 1.25
CA GLY A 52 -9.61 4.03 1.12
C GLY A 52 -8.66 2.85 1.07
N ILE A 53 -7.58 2.99 0.31
CA ILE A 53 -6.43 2.08 0.28
C ILE A 53 -5.19 2.93 0.54
N VAL A 54 -4.29 2.44 1.40
CA VAL A 54 -3.07 3.16 1.78
C VAL A 54 -1.87 2.25 1.52
N SER A 55 -0.90 2.73 0.75
CA SER A 55 0.38 2.05 0.50
C SER A 55 1.51 3.01 0.83
N ILE A 56 2.21 2.75 1.94
CA ILE A 56 3.30 3.59 2.45
C ILE A 56 4.58 2.75 2.37
N PHE A 57 5.52 3.17 1.53
CA PHE A 57 6.77 2.45 1.24
C PHE A 57 6.55 0.98 0.85
N GLY A 58 5.43 0.68 0.18
CA GLY A 58 5.07 -0.63 -0.36
C GLY A 58 5.87 -0.96 -1.61
N HIS A 59 7.17 -1.22 -1.45
CA HIS A 59 8.08 -1.50 -2.55
C HIS A 59 7.79 -2.85 -3.20
N LEU A 60 7.47 -2.83 -4.50
CA LEU A 60 7.16 -4.00 -5.30
C LEU A 60 7.98 -4.00 -6.59
N PRO A 61 8.43 -5.17 -7.08
CA PRO A 61 9.07 -5.27 -8.38
C PRO A 61 8.19 -4.73 -9.50
N SER A 62 8.79 -4.03 -10.46
CA SER A 62 8.11 -3.44 -11.62
C SER A 62 7.28 -4.46 -12.42
N GLY A 63 7.65 -5.75 -12.41
CA GLY A 63 6.88 -6.81 -13.07
C GLY A 63 5.51 -7.11 -12.44
N ILE A 64 5.34 -6.91 -11.13
CA ILE A 64 4.08 -7.21 -10.42
C ILE A 64 3.32 -5.96 -9.99
N ARG A 65 4.03 -4.85 -9.73
CA ARG A 65 3.47 -3.61 -9.19
C ARG A 65 2.28 -3.07 -9.99
N PRO A 66 2.32 -2.97 -11.34
CA PRO A 66 1.17 -2.47 -12.11
C PRO A 66 -0.11 -3.30 -11.91
N ALA A 67 0.01 -4.62 -11.74
CA ALA A 67 -1.14 -5.48 -11.49
C ALA A 67 -1.74 -5.23 -10.10
N VAL A 68 -0.90 -5.06 -9.09
CA VAL A 68 -1.32 -4.70 -7.72
C VAL A 68 -2.01 -3.34 -7.71
N HIS A 69 -1.42 -2.33 -8.35
CA HIS A 69 -1.99 -0.98 -8.48
C HIS A 69 -3.36 -1.00 -9.18
N ARG A 70 -3.50 -1.74 -10.28
CA ARG A 70 -4.81 -1.90 -10.95
C ARG A 70 -5.85 -2.58 -10.07
N ARG A 71 -5.48 -3.60 -9.28
CA ARG A 71 -6.39 -4.23 -8.31
C ARG A 71 -6.79 -3.26 -7.21
N ALA A 72 -5.84 -2.48 -6.68
CA ALA A 72 -6.14 -1.45 -5.68
C ALA A 72 -7.11 -0.40 -6.24
N ALA A 73 -6.83 0.14 -7.43
CA ALA A 73 -7.70 1.10 -8.11
C ALA A 73 -9.12 0.55 -8.31
N ARG A 74 -9.27 -0.69 -8.78
CA ARG A 74 -10.58 -1.36 -8.93
C ARG A 74 -11.25 -1.66 -7.60
N GLY A 75 -10.47 -1.85 -6.54
CA GLY A 75 -10.94 -2.07 -5.17
C GLY A 75 -11.66 -0.88 -4.58
N LEU A 76 -11.33 0.34 -5.03
CA LEU A 76 -11.96 1.56 -4.54
C LEU A 76 -13.43 1.63 -4.94
N ARG A 77 -14.29 1.95 -3.98
CA ARG A 77 -15.67 2.38 -4.26
C ARG A 77 -15.66 3.74 -5.01
N PRO A 78 -16.77 4.14 -5.65
CA PRO A 78 -16.90 5.50 -6.17
C PRO A 78 -16.58 6.56 -5.10
N GLY A 79 -15.66 7.48 -5.42
CA GLY A 79 -15.17 8.51 -4.48
C GLY A 79 -14.17 8.01 -3.43
N GLY A 80 -13.71 6.75 -3.51
CA GLY A 80 -12.64 6.22 -2.67
C GLY A 80 -11.28 6.83 -3.00
N ILE A 81 -10.34 6.72 -2.06
CA ILE A 81 -9.02 7.35 -2.16
C ILE A 81 -7.92 6.29 -2.09
N LEU A 82 -6.93 6.39 -2.97
CA LEU A 82 -5.64 5.72 -2.83
C LEU A 82 -4.61 6.74 -2.33
N LEU A 83 -4.04 6.51 -1.15
CA LEU A 83 -2.87 7.24 -0.67
C LEU A 83 -1.63 6.37 -0.93
N LEU A 84 -0.68 6.91 -1.71
CA LEU A 84 0.56 6.22 -2.06
C LEU A 84 1.75 7.10 -1.70
N GLU A 85 2.66 6.56 -0.90
CA GLU A 85 3.95 7.15 -0.58
C GLU A 85 5.06 6.18 -0.99
N ALA A 86 6.00 6.65 -1.81
CA ALA A 86 7.10 5.84 -2.33
C ALA A 86 8.35 6.70 -2.56
N TYR A 87 9.51 6.06 -2.51
CA TYR A 87 10.75 6.67 -2.98
C TYR A 87 10.76 6.78 -4.50
N THR A 88 11.33 7.88 -5.00
CA THR A 88 11.72 8.01 -6.40
C THR A 88 13.14 7.48 -6.61
N PRO A 89 13.53 7.10 -7.84
CA PRO A 89 14.88 6.59 -8.14
C PRO A 89 16.05 7.47 -7.65
N GLN A 90 15.83 8.78 -7.53
CA GLN A 90 16.80 9.74 -6.99
C GLN A 90 17.21 9.43 -5.54
N GLN A 91 16.40 8.66 -4.80
CA GLN A 91 16.71 8.21 -3.44
C GLN A 91 18.03 7.43 -3.35
N LEU A 92 18.44 6.75 -4.42
CA LEU A 92 19.71 6.02 -4.48
C LEU A 92 20.92 6.94 -4.25
N ALA A 93 20.83 8.22 -4.64
CA ALA A 93 21.89 9.20 -4.42
C ALA A 93 21.95 9.70 -2.97
N TYR A 94 20.82 9.68 -2.25
CA TYR A 94 20.75 10.13 -0.85
C TYR A 94 21.20 9.06 0.14
N GLY A 95 20.95 7.78 -0.14
CA GLY A 95 21.41 6.68 0.71
C GLY A 95 20.83 6.66 2.12
N THR A 96 19.69 7.33 2.36
CA THR A 96 19.06 7.44 3.69
C THR A 96 18.03 6.35 3.99
N GLY A 97 17.85 5.40 3.07
CA GLY A 97 16.88 4.31 3.17
C GLY A 97 16.25 3.98 1.82
N GLY A 98 15.31 3.03 1.82
CA GLY A 98 14.64 2.52 0.62
C GLY A 98 15.34 1.29 0.01
N PRO A 99 14.76 0.70 -1.04
CA PRO A 99 15.35 -0.43 -1.74
C PRO A 99 16.66 -0.03 -2.43
N PRO A 100 17.61 -0.97 -2.66
CA PRO A 100 18.89 -0.66 -3.29
C PRO A 100 18.80 -0.53 -4.82
N THR A 101 17.60 -0.66 -5.40
CA THR A 101 17.38 -0.73 -6.85
C THR A 101 16.23 0.18 -7.27
N ALA A 102 16.38 0.83 -8.44
CA ALA A 102 15.40 1.77 -8.98
C ALA A 102 14.10 1.07 -9.41
N GLU A 103 14.16 -0.22 -9.76
CA GLU A 103 13.01 -1.02 -10.21
C GLU A 103 11.95 -1.21 -9.10
N MET A 104 12.35 -1.06 -7.84
CA MET A 104 11.49 -1.12 -6.65
C MET A 104 10.97 0.26 -6.22
N MET A 105 11.39 1.32 -6.92
CA MET A 105 10.98 2.71 -6.71
C MET A 105 9.96 3.14 -7.77
N MET A 106 9.40 4.33 -7.60
CA MET A 106 8.31 4.83 -8.44
C MET A 106 8.56 6.30 -8.78
N ASP A 107 8.23 6.70 -10.00
CA ASP A 107 8.19 8.10 -10.41
C ASP A 107 6.76 8.49 -10.82
N LEU A 108 6.53 9.78 -11.03
CA LEU A 108 5.19 10.27 -11.34
C LEU A 108 4.67 9.74 -12.68
N ASP A 109 5.54 9.53 -13.67
CA ASP A 109 5.13 9.12 -15.02
C ASP A 109 4.73 7.63 -15.07
N SER A 110 5.47 6.76 -14.36
CA SER A 110 5.05 5.37 -14.14
C SER A 110 3.73 5.31 -13.38
N LEU A 111 3.55 6.11 -12.32
CA LEU A 111 2.29 6.14 -11.58
C LEU A 111 1.10 6.63 -12.43
N ARG A 112 1.29 7.60 -13.34
CA ARG A 112 0.25 8.05 -14.29
C ARG A 112 -0.23 6.92 -15.18
N THR A 113 0.68 6.03 -15.57
CA THR A 113 0.38 4.87 -16.40
C THR A 113 -0.30 3.75 -15.60
N GLU A 114 0.16 3.52 -14.37
CA GLU A 114 -0.34 2.42 -13.52
C GLU A 114 -1.68 2.74 -12.84
N LEU A 115 -1.96 4.03 -12.56
CA LEU A 115 -3.13 4.51 -11.81
C LEU A 115 -3.87 5.64 -12.57
N PRO A 116 -4.34 5.40 -13.80
CA PRO A 116 -4.99 6.43 -14.60
C PRO A 116 -6.24 6.97 -13.88
N GLY A 117 -6.37 8.29 -13.82
CA GLY A 117 -7.52 8.99 -13.24
C GLY A 117 -7.53 9.10 -11.70
N LEU A 118 -6.54 8.53 -10.99
CA LEU A 118 -6.43 8.63 -9.53
C LEU A 118 -5.42 9.66 -9.03
N ILE A 119 -4.62 10.25 -9.92
CA ILE A 119 -3.60 11.23 -9.54
C ILE A 119 -4.21 12.61 -9.35
N ARG A 120 -4.02 13.14 -8.14
CA ARG A 120 -4.24 14.54 -7.78
C ARG A 120 -2.96 15.03 -7.09
N LEU A 121 -2.29 16.01 -7.68
CA LEU A 121 -1.05 16.61 -7.17
C LEU A 121 -1.37 17.89 -6.41
#